data_AF-T1JY62-F1
#
_entry.id   AF-T1JY62-F1
#
_cell.length_a   1.000
_cell.length_b   1.000
_cell.length_c   1.000
_cell.angle_alpha   90.00
_cell.angle_beta   90.00
_cell.angle_gamma   90.00
#
_symmetry.space_group_name_H-M   'P 1'
#
loop_
_entity.id
_entity.type
_entity.pdbx_description
1 polymer ?
#
loop_
_entity_poly.entity_id
_entity_poly.type
_entity_poly.pdbx_seq_one_letter_code
_entity_poly.pdbx_strand_id
1 'polypeptide(L)' 'MLNVSSVLVTGANRGIGLELVRQLASLKPKISHVIATCRNPDAAKELKSIAQANNNVHILKLKVTDYNSFEAFYS' A
#
# COMPACT_ATOMS: atom_id res chain seq x y z
N MET A 1 21.22 2.19 10.36
CA MET A 1 19.92 2.62 9.81
C MET A 1 19.42 1.53 8.88
N LEU A 2 18.14 1.13 8.96
CA LEU A 2 17.57 0.15 8.03
C LEU A 2 17.56 0.72 6.60
N ASN A 3 18.09 -0.03 5.64
CA ASN A 3 18.01 0.27 4.22
C ASN A 3 16.76 -0.40 3.63
N VAL A 4 15.60 0.18 3.89
CA VAL A 4 14.30 -0.35 3.43
C VAL A 4 13.99 0.23 2.06
N SER A 5 13.86 -0.60 1.02
CA SER A 5 13.39 -0.15 -0.30
C SER A 5 11.88 -0.33 -0.50
N SER A 6 11.26 -1.25 0.25
CA SER A 6 9.87 -1.66 0.05
C SER A 6 9.12 -1.68 1.37
N VAL A 7 7.92 -1.10 1.40
CA VAL A 7 7.06 -1.04 2.59
C VAL A 7 5.67 -1.55 2.25
N LEU A 8 5.18 -2.49 3.06
CA LEU A 8 3.79 -2.98 3.02
C LEU A 8 2.97 -2.22 4.07
N VAL A 9 1.87 -1.58 3.63
CA VAL A 9 0.92 -0.90 4.51
C VAL A 9 -0.42 -1.65 4.48
N THR A 10 -0.83 -2.17 5.63
CA THR A 10 -2.15 -2.80 5.80
C THR A 10 -3.22 -1.80 6.21
N GLY A 11 -4.41 -1.88 5.61
CA GLY A 11 -5.52 -0.97 5.97
C GLY A 11 -5.35 0.44 5.41
N ALA A 12 -4.78 0.57 4.21
CA ALA A 12 -4.40 1.84 3.59
C ALA A 12 -5.56 2.65 2.97
N ASN A 13 -6.82 2.23 3.13
CA ASN A 13 -7.93 2.86 2.42
C ASN A 13 -8.37 4.22 2.99
N ARG A 14 -8.04 4.51 4.25
CA ARG A 14 -8.45 5.71 4.99
C ARG A 14 -7.57 5.93 6.22
N GLY A 15 -7.73 7.10 6.85
CA GLY A 15 -7.09 7.41 8.14
C GLY A 15 -5.57 7.30 8.08
N ILE A 16 -4.96 6.77 9.16
CA ILE A 16 -3.51 6.72 9.32
C ILE A 16 -2.83 5.89 8.21
N GLY A 17 -3.43 4.76 7.83
CA GLY A 17 -2.85 3.93 6.76
C GLY A 17 -2.74 4.67 5.43
N LEU A 18 -3.75 5.48 5.08
CA LEU A 18 -3.74 6.29 3.86
C LEU A 18 -2.67 7.38 3.91
N GLU A 19 -2.54 8.05 5.07
CA GLU A 19 -1.53 9.10 5.24
C GLU A 19 -0.10 8.54 5.27
N LEU A 20 0.10 7.37 5.88
CA LEU A 20 1.39 6.66 5.80
C LEU A 20 1.77 6.38 4.34
N VAL A 21 0.83 5.94 3.50
CA VAL A 21 1.10 5.75 2.07
C VAL A 21 1.52 7.07 1.41
N ARG A 22 0.83 8.17 1.71
CA ARG A 22 1.17 9.50 1.17
C ARG A 22 2.60 9.92 1.53
N GLN A 23 2.97 9.77 2.81
CA GLN A 23 4.31 10.15 3.29
C GLN A 23 5.38 9.20 2.76
N LEU A 24 5.15 7.90 2.76
CA LEU A 24 6.12 6.93 2.24
C LEU A 24 6.34 7.10 0.73
N ALA A 25 5.28 7.43 -0.02
CA ALA A 25 5.38 7.66 -1.46
C ALA A 25 6.29 8.85 -1.82
N SER A 26 6.34 9.89 -0.97
CA SER A 26 7.18 11.08 -1.20
C SER A 26 8.66 10.86 -0.88
N LEU A 27 9.02 9.78 -0.18
CA LEU A 27 10.40 9.46 0.20
C LEU A 27 11.22 8.82 -0.94
N LYS A 28 10.87 9.04 -2.21
CA LYS A 28 11.70 8.62 -3.35
C LYS A 28 13.05 9.35 -3.30
N PRO A 29 14.18 8.68 -3.66
CA PRO A 29 14.28 7.30 -4.14
C PRO A 29 14.41 6.26 -3.01
N LYS A 30 14.50 6.69 -1.73
CA LYS A 30 14.74 5.82 -0.58
C LYS A 30 13.69 4.71 -0.45
N ILE A 31 12.41 5.04 -0.64
CA ILE A 31 11.32 4.04 -0.74
C ILE A 31 10.92 3.85 -2.19
N SER A 32 11.37 2.75 -2.77
CA SER A 32 11.12 2.37 -4.18
C SER A 32 9.76 1.72 -4.38
N HIS A 33 9.21 1.06 -3.35
CA HIS A 33 7.90 0.42 -3.42
C HIS A 33 7.09 0.66 -2.15
N VAL A 34 5.86 1.14 -2.31
CA VAL A 34 4.84 1.22 -1.27
C VAL A 34 3.69 0.32 -1.70
N ILE A 35 3.58 -0.83 -1.06
CA ILE A 35 2.50 -1.80 -1.30
C ILE A 35 1.37 -1.44 -0.34
N ALA A 36 0.35 -0.77 -0.85
CA ALA A 36 -0.79 -0.31 -0.08
C ALA A 36 -1.94 -1.30 -0.21
N THR A 37 -2.38 -1.89 0.90
CA THR A 37 -3.45 -2.90 0.86
C THR A 37 -4.77 -2.39 1.40
N CYS A 38 -5.86 -2.83 0.77
CA CYS A 38 -7.22 -2.56 1.25
C CYS A 38 -8.19 -3.69 0.88
N ARG A 39 -9.35 -3.73 1.53
CA ARG A 39 -10.36 -4.78 1.31
C ARG A 39 -11.07 -4.67 -0.04
N ASN A 40 -11.26 -3.44 -0.53
CA ASN A 40 -11.94 -3.14 -1.78
C ASN A 40 -11.17 -2.05 -2.53
N PRO A 41 -10.18 -2.43 -3.38
CA PRO A 41 -9.43 -1.48 -4.20
C PRO A 41 -10.34 -0.61 -5.06
N ASP A 42 -11.42 -1.17 -5.61
CA ASP A 42 -12.31 -0.44 -6.52
C ASP A 42 -12.99 0.76 -5.86
N ALA A 43 -13.31 0.66 -4.58
CA ALA A 43 -13.90 1.73 -3.79
C ALA A 43 -12.88 2.70 -3.18
N ALA A 44 -11.57 2.43 -3.24
CA ALA A 44 -10.53 3.20 -2.54
C ALA A 44 -10.09 4.46 -3.32
N LYS A 45 -11.02 5.39 -3.58
CA LYS A 45 -10.81 6.57 -4.44
C LYS A 45 -9.55 7.36 -4.11
N GLU A 46 -9.38 7.76 -2.84
CA GLU A 46 -8.22 8.56 -2.43
C GLU A 46 -6.90 7.81 -2.58
N LEU A 47 -6.88 6.51 -2.25
CA LEU A 47 -5.70 5.67 -2.42
C LEU A 47 -5.34 5.53 -3.90
N LYS A 48 -6.33 5.37 -4.78
CA LYS A 48 -6.12 5.36 -6.24
C LYS A 48 -5.52 6.68 -6.73
N SER A 49 -6.01 7.82 -6.23
CA SER A 49 -5.44 9.13 -6.59
C SER A 49 -3.98 9.26 -6.17
N ILE A 50 -3.60 8.76 -4.98
CA ILE A 50 -2.19 8.72 -4.56
C ILE A 50 -1.37 7.84 -5.51
N ALA A 51 -1.86 6.66 -5.87
CA ALA A 51 -1.16 5.75 -6.77
C ALA A 51 -1.01 6.29 -8.19
N GLN A 52 -2.02 6.99 -8.71
CA GLN A 52 -1.95 7.67 -10.00
C GLN A 52 -0.88 8.78 -10.01
N ALA A 53 -0.71 9.49 -8.89
CA ALA A 53 0.31 10.52 -8.75
C ALA A 53 1.72 9.95 -8.44
N ASN A 54 1.82 8.67 -8.05
CA ASN A 54 3.05 8.08 -7.56
C ASN A 54 3.26 6.66 -8.10
N ASN A 55 4.14 6.54 -9.10
CA ASN A 55 4.54 5.27 -9.72
C ASN A 55 5.14 4.21 -8.78
N ASN A 56 5.56 4.60 -7.57
CA ASN A 56 6.07 3.68 -6.55
C ASN A 56 4.98 3.11 -5.64
N VAL A 57 3.70 3.48 -5.81
CA VAL A 57 2.59 2.99 -5.00
C VAL A 57 1.80 1.92 -5.75
N HIS A 58 1.70 0.75 -5.14
CA HIS A 58 1.03 -0.44 -5.69
C HIS A 58 -0.16 -0.79 -4.81
N ILE A 59 -1.36 -0.87 -5.38
CA ILE A 59 -2.58 -1.17 -4.61
C ILE A 59 -2.89 -2.66 -4.75
N LEU A 60 -2.91 -3.38 -3.64
CA LEU A 60 -3.30 -4.80 -3.60
C LEU A 60 -4.54 -5.03 -2.72
N LYS A 61 -5.34 -6.02 -3.09
CA LYS A 61 -6.46 -6.46 -2.27
C LYS A 61 -5.93 -7.34 -1.13
N LEU A 62 -6.30 -7.01 0.11
CA LEU A 62 -6.02 -7.87 1.26
C LEU A 62 -7.15 -7.75 2.29
N LYS A 63 -7.61 -8.91 2.75
CA LYS A 63 -8.45 -9.02 3.95
C LYS A 63 -7.67 -9.81 4.98
N VAL A 64 -7.15 -9.12 5.99
CA VAL A 64 -6.24 -9.71 7.00
C VAL A 64 -6.86 -10.84 7.83
N THR A 65 -8.18 -10.98 7.81
CA THR A 65 -8.90 -12.07 8.49
C THR A 65 -9.19 -13.27 7.57
N ASP A 66 -8.82 -13.21 6.30
CA ASP A 66 -8.99 -14.29 5.33
C ASP A 66 -7.65 -15.01 5.09
N TYR A 67 -7.27 -15.85 6.04
CA TYR A 67 -5.96 -16.52 6.04
C TYR A 67 -5.75 -17.43 4.82
N ASN A 68 -6.82 -17.98 4.24
CA ASN A 68 -6.76 -18.81 3.04
C ASN A 68 -6.27 -18.01 1.81
N SER A 69 -6.46 -16.69 1.82
CA SER A 69 -5.99 -15.81 0.74
C SER A 69 -4.52 -15.42 0.83
N PHE A 70 -3.82 -15.79 1.91
CA PHE A 70 -2.48 -15.28 2.16
C PHE A 70 -1.45 -15.88 1.21
N GLU A 71 -1.55 -17.17 0.89
CA GLU A 71 -0.63 -17.82 -0.06
C GLU A 71 -0.60 -17.04 -1.38
N ALA A 72 -1.78 -16.81 -1.98
CA ALA A 72 -1.92 -16.04 -3.22
C ALA A 72 -1.49 -14.56 -3.12
N PHE A 73 -1.31 -14.03 -1.91
CA PHE A 73 -0.86 -12.65 -1.71
C PHE A 73 0.66 -12.50 -1.73
N TYR A 74 1.41 -13.51 -1.26
CA TYR A 74 2.88 -13.45 -1.16
C TYR A 74 3.63 -14.44 -2.06
N SER A 75 2.93 -15.40 -2.70
CA SER A 75 3.48 -16.28 -3.73
C SER A 75 3.87 -15.50 -4.98
#